data_AF-A0A940QPX7-F1
#
_entry.id   AF-A0A940QPX7-F1
#
_cell.length_a   1.000
_cell.length_b   1.000
_cell.length_c   1.000
_cell.angle_alpha   90.00
_cell.angle_beta   90.00
_cell.angle_gamma   90.00
#
_symmetry.space_group_name_H-M   'P 1'
#
loop_
_entity.id
_entity.type
_entity.pdbx_description
1 polymer ?
#
loop_
_entity_poly.entity_id
_entity_poly.type
_entity_poly.pdbx_seq_one_letter_code
_entity_poly.pdbx_strand_id
1 'polypeptide(L)'
;MKKEHKKRKLSDEYEQQSNVFQMWLLFDHEPVRPDAEILKSALEAKCGKADTIASSPELTSFGVKRFMSHFKDTDIPAQVILGNIMPFSQSEISDAERAQIREIKDRDEFLS
;
A
#
# COMPACT_ATOMS: atom_id res chain seq x y z
N MET A 1 -35.51 33.50 -13.86
CA MET A 1 -35.18 32.90 -12.54
C MET A 1 -33.88 32.12 -12.68
N LYS A 2 -32.79 32.60 -12.07
CA LYS A 2 -31.47 31.95 -12.13
C LYS A 2 -31.43 30.80 -11.10
N LYS A 3 -31.13 29.57 -11.54
CA LYS A 3 -30.91 28.43 -10.63
C LYS A 3 -29.55 28.63 -9.94
N GLU A 4 -29.56 28.86 -8.64
CA GLU A 4 -28.34 28.84 -7.83
C GLU A 4 -27.77 27.43 -7.77
N HIS A 5 -26.52 27.26 -8.19
CA HIS A 5 -25.74 26.07 -7.92
C HIS A 5 -25.35 26.05 -6.45
N LYS A 6 -26.07 25.24 -5.66
CA LYS A 6 -25.72 24.95 -4.28
C LYS A 6 -24.37 24.23 -4.26
N LYS A 7 -23.28 24.99 -4.03
CA LYS A 7 -21.95 24.43 -3.77
C LYS A 7 -22.10 23.42 -2.63
N ARG A 8 -21.86 22.15 -2.95
CA ARG A 8 -21.78 21.06 -1.99
C ARG A 8 -20.62 21.40 -1.05
N LYS A 9 -20.90 21.81 0.18
CA LYS A 9 -19.88 21.90 1.22
C LYS A 9 -19.48 20.46 1.51
N LEU A 10 -18.29 20.06 1.06
CA LEU A 10 -17.66 18.85 1.59
C LEU A 10 -17.48 19.11 3.08
N SER A 11 -17.96 18.18 3.92
CA SER A 11 -17.74 18.24 5.36
C SER A 11 -16.24 18.18 5.65
N ASP A 12 -15.82 18.90 6.69
CA ASP A 12 -14.44 18.93 7.19
C ASP A 12 -13.90 17.55 7.63
N GLU A 13 -14.74 16.49 7.56
CA GLU A 13 -14.39 15.09 7.82
C GLU A 13 -13.57 14.44 6.68
N TYR A 14 -13.45 15.08 5.51
CA TYR A 14 -12.71 14.53 4.36
C TYR A 14 -11.19 14.83 4.37
N GLU A 15 -10.66 15.57 5.35
CA GLU A 15 -9.25 16.00 5.37
C GLU A 15 -8.25 14.95 5.92
N GLN A 16 -8.69 13.73 6.23
CA GLN A 16 -7.78 12.60 6.48
C GLN A 16 -7.83 11.60 5.32
N GLN A 17 -7.50 12.05 4.11
CA GLN A 17 -6.96 11.11 3.13
C GLN A 17 -5.61 10.64 3.68
N SER A 18 -5.62 9.45 4.28
CA SER A 18 -4.42 8.75 4.67
C SER A 18 -3.47 8.71 3.47
N ASN A 19 -2.24 9.22 3.62
CA ASN A 19 -1.16 9.09 2.64
C ASN A 19 -0.65 7.64 2.57
N VAL A 20 -1.56 6.67 2.67
CA VAL A 20 -1.30 5.25 2.72
C VAL A 20 -1.63 4.70 1.34
N PHE A 21 -0.60 4.25 0.66
CA PHE A 21 -0.73 3.51 -0.58
C PHE A 21 -0.62 2.02 -0.25
N GLN A 22 -1.61 1.25 -0.67
CA GLN A 22 -1.63 -0.19 -0.51
C GLN A 22 -1.60 -0.85 -1.88
N MET A 23 -0.78 -1.89 -2.01
CA MET A 23 -0.67 -2.70 -3.22
C MET A 23 -0.73 -4.17 -2.83
N TRP A 24 -1.55 -4.92 -3.55
CA TRP A 24 -1.63 -6.37 -3.46
C TRP A 24 -0.85 -6.98 -4.63
N LEU A 25 0.03 -7.93 -4.31
CA LEU A 25 0.80 -8.66 -5.32
C LEU A 25 0.19 -10.05 -5.45
N LEU A 26 -0.26 -10.39 -6.65
CA LEU A 26 -0.85 -11.68 -6.99
C LEU A 26 0.21 -12.56 -7.67
N PHE A 27 0.24 -13.84 -7.32
CA PHE A 27 1.21 -14.81 -7.82
C PHE A 27 0.49 -16.10 -8.22
N ASP A 28 0.91 -16.74 -9.32
CA ASP A 28 0.36 -18.02 -9.79
C ASP A 28 0.61 -19.18 -8.82
N HIS A 29 1.65 -19.06 -8.00
CA HIS A 29 2.09 -20.05 -7.03
C HIS A 29 2.41 -19.35 -5.71
N GLU A 30 2.34 -20.10 -4.60
CA GLU A 30 2.69 -19.58 -3.28
C GLU A 30 4.09 -18.96 -3.30
N PRO A 31 4.22 -17.63 -3.09
CA PRO A 31 5.50 -16.97 -3.18
C PRO A 31 6.36 -17.31 -1.96
N VAL A 32 7.69 -17.21 -2.10
CA VAL A 32 8.60 -17.22 -0.95
C VAL A 32 8.75 -15.80 -0.45
N ARG A 33 8.37 -15.55 0.81
CA ARG A 33 8.56 -14.24 1.45
C ARG A 33 10.07 -13.95 1.59
N PRO A 34 10.58 -12.80 1.11
CA PRO A 34 11.98 -12.45 1.31
C PRO A 34 12.28 -12.13 2.78
N ASP A 35 13.50 -12.43 3.22
CA ASP A 35 13.98 -12.08 4.55
C ASP A 35 14.05 -10.56 4.74
N ALA A 36 13.93 -10.11 5.99
CA ALA A 36 13.96 -8.69 6.34
C ALA A 36 15.24 -7.98 5.85
N GLU A 37 16.40 -8.65 5.88
CA GLU A 37 17.66 -8.09 5.40
C GLU A 37 17.69 -7.88 3.87
N ILE A 38 17.07 -8.79 3.12
CA ILE A 38 16.93 -8.67 1.66
C ILE A 38 16.02 -7.48 1.34
N LEU A 39 14.88 -7.37 2.04
CA LEU A 39 13.93 -6.27 1.88
C LEU A 39 14.58 -4.93 2.21
N LYS A 40 15.30 -4.86 3.34
CA LYS A 40 16.01 -3.66 3.76
C LYS A 40 17.04 -3.24 2.74
N SER A 41 17.87 -4.17 2.26
CA SER A 41 18.90 -3.88 1.26
C SER A 41 18.30 -3.34 -0.05
N ALA A 42 17.21 -3.98 -0.52
CA ALA A 42 16.49 -3.53 -1.71
C ALA A 42 15.87 -2.13 -1.52
N LEU A 43 15.28 -1.90 -0.34
CA LEU A 43 14.68 -0.61 0.02
C LEU A 43 15.74 0.48 0.10
N GLU A 44 16.88 0.22 0.73
CA GLU A 44 17.98 1.19 0.87
C GLU A 44 18.60 1.56 -0.48
N ALA A 45 18.73 0.60 -1.39
CA ALA A 45 19.21 0.85 -2.75
C ALA A 45 18.30 1.79 -3.56
N LYS A 46 16.98 1.82 -3.27
CA LYS A 46 16.01 2.65 -4.00
C LYS A 46 15.67 3.95 -3.29
N CYS A 47 15.55 3.88 -1.97
CA CYS A 47 14.94 4.93 -1.16
C CYS A 47 15.94 5.56 -0.17
N GLY A 48 17.18 5.08 -0.10
CA GLY A 48 18.16 5.52 0.88
C GLY A 48 17.93 4.89 2.26
N LYS A 49 18.68 5.36 3.26
CA LYS A 49 18.76 4.73 4.59
C LYS A 49 17.38 4.38 5.18
N ALA A 50 17.27 3.14 5.66
CA ALA A 50 16.06 2.63 6.29
C ALA A 50 16.38 2.04 7.68
N ASP A 51 15.52 2.31 8.65
CA ASP A 51 15.60 1.67 9.96
C ASP A 51 14.52 0.57 10.04
N THR A 52 14.87 -0.59 10.60
CA THR A 52 13.90 -1.65 10.89
C THR A 52 13.04 -1.23 12.07
N ILE A 53 11.71 -1.22 11.87
CA ILE A 53 10.73 -0.91 12.93
C ILE A 53 10.19 -2.23 13.50
N ALA A 54 9.80 -3.15 12.64
CA ALA A 54 9.35 -4.50 13.02
C ALA A 54 9.89 -5.54 12.06
N SER A 55 10.21 -6.72 12.59
CA SER A 55 10.66 -7.87 11.82
C SER A 55 10.14 -9.15 12.45
N SER A 56 8.94 -9.56 12.04
CA SER A 56 8.38 -10.87 12.35
C SER A 56 8.01 -11.61 11.05
N PRO A 57 7.77 -12.93 11.11
CA PRO A 57 7.24 -13.68 9.98
C PRO A 57 5.94 -13.08 9.41
N GLU A 58 5.14 -12.46 10.28
CA GLU A 58 3.83 -11.92 9.94
C GLU A 58 3.90 -10.51 9.33
N LEU A 59 4.83 -9.69 9.83
CA LEU A 59 4.92 -8.28 9.50
C LEU A 59 6.38 -7.82 9.50
N THR A 60 6.78 -7.20 8.40
CA THR A 60 8.08 -6.53 8.32
C THR A 60 7.83 -5.08 7.97
N SER A 61 8.40 -4.15 8.73
CA SER A 61 8.24 -2.72 8.49
C SER A 61 9.53 -1.95 8.66
N PHE A 62 9.69 -0.94 7.81
CA PHE A 62 10.86 -0.10 7.75
C PHE A 62 10.48 1.37 7.71
N GLY A 63 11.21 2.21 8.43
CA GLY A 63 11.13 3.67 8.33
C GLY A 63 12.16 4.19 7.35
N VAL A 64 11.72 4.83 6.26
CA VAL A 64 12.61 5.36 5.21
C VAL A 64 12.99 6.80 5.54
N LYS A 65 14.28 7.05 5.78
CA LYS A 65 14.75 8.37 6.26
C LYS A 65 14.68 9.49 5.23
N ARG A 66 14.70 9.12 3.95
CA ARG A 66 14.61 10.09 2.84
C ARG A 66 13.27 10.81 2.80
N PHE A 67 12.21 10.19 3.33
CA PHE A 67 10.85 10.71 3.26
C PHE A 67 10.32 10.94 4.68
N MET A 68 10.64 12.10 5.25
CA MET A 68 10.07 12.51 6.54
C MET A 68 8.68 13.09 6.37
N SER A 69 7.78 12.64 7.23
CA SER A 69 6.49 13.26 7.45
C SER A 69 6.60 14.18 8.65
N HIS A 70 6.31 15.46 8.43
CA HIS A 70 6.38 16.48 9.46
C HIS A 70 5.00 16.66 10.09
N PHE A 71 4.85 16.21 11.34
CA PHE A 71 3.65 16.45 12.14
C PHE A 71 3.89 17.61 13.10
N LYS A 72 2.81 18.14 13.67
CA LYS A 72 2.86 19.32 14.56
C LYS A 72 3.91 19.20 15.68
N ASP A 73 4.04 18.00 16.23
CA ASP A 73 4.84 17.75 17.44
C ASP A 73 6.05 16.83 17.19
N THR A 74 6.18 16.24 15.99
CA THR A 74 7.26 15.28 15.71
C THR A 74 7.43 15.02 14.21
N ASP A 75 8.62 14.55 13.84
CA ASP A 75 8.93 14.04 12.52
C ASP A 75 8.93 12.51 12.55
N ILE A 76 8.24 11.89 11.60
CA ILE A 76 8.13 10.43 11.50
C ILE A 76 8.56 9.99 10.09
N PRO A 77 9.47 9.01 9.94
CA PRO A 77 9.76 8.43 8.63
C PRO A 77 8.50 7.84 7.99
N ALA A 78 8.38 8.01 6.68
CA ALA A 78 7.44 7.22 5.90
C ALA A 78 7.73 5.74 6.10
N GLN A 79 6.67 4.95 6.29
CA GLN A 79 6.79 3.52 6.57
C GLN A 79 6.51 2.70 5.33
N VAL A 80 7.37 1.71 5.08
CA VAL A 80 7.14 0.65 4.11
C VAL A 80 6.85 -0.62 4.88
N ILE A 81 5.72 -1.25 4.57
CA ILE A 81 5.22 -2.43 5.28
C ILE A 81 5.05 -3.56 4.28
N LEU A 82 5.59 -4.73 4.61
CA LEU A 82 5.27 -5.99 3.95
C LEU A 82 4.39 -6.83 4.88
N GLY A 83 3.15 -7.04 4.47
CA GLY A 83 2.21 -7.92 5.15
C GLY A 83 2.46 -9.39 4.85
N ASN A 84 1.58 -10.24 5.38
CA ASN A 84 1.64 -11.68 5.18
C ASN A 84 1.31 -12.13 3.76
N ILE A 85 1.84 -13.31 3.41
CA ILE A 85 1.29 -14.10 2.31
C ILE A 85 -0.06 -14.63 2.77
N MET A 86 -1.08 -14.41 1.97
CA MET A 86 -2.44 -14.86 2.25
C MET A 86 -3.01 -15.55 1.01
N PRO A 87 -3.87 -16.57 1.18
CA PRO A 87 -4.66 -17.10 0.08
C PRO A 87 -5.45 -15.97 -0.59
N PHE A 88 -5.59 -16.04 -1.90
CA PHE A 88 -6.38 -15.10 -2.68
C PHE A 88 -7.63 -15.79 -3.22
N SER A 89 -8.79 -15.16 -3.06
CA SER A 89 -10.03 -15.59 -3.72
C SER A 89 -10.66 -14.46 -4.52
N GLN A 90 -11.15 -14.79 -5.71
CA GLN A 90 -11.98 -13.90 -6.54
C GLN A 90 -13.14 -13.26 -5.79
N SER A 91 -13.76 -13.97 -4.84
CA SER A 91 -14.90 -13.47 -4.09
C SER A 91 -14.54 -12.32 -3.14
N GLU A 92 -13.25 -12.08 -2.91
CA GLU A 92 -12.73 -11.11 -1.94
C GLU A 92 -12.44 -9.74 -2.56
N ILE A 93 -12.41 -9.63 -3.91
CA ILE A 93 -12.15 -8.37 -4.60
C ILE A 93 -13.40 -7.77 -5.24
N SER A 94 -13.54 -6.45 -5.08
CA SER A 94 -14.59 -5.63 -5.68
C SER A 94 -14.38 -5.42 -7.19
N ASP A 95 -15.43 -4.97 -7.89
CA ASP A 95 -15.35 -4.60 -9.31
C ASP A 95 -14.32 -3.48 -9.56
N ALA A 96 -14.14 -2.58 -8.59
CA ALA A 96 -13.14 -1.51 -8.68
C ALA A 96 -11.71 -2.06 -8.64
N GLU A 97 -11.43 -3.02 -7.75
CA GLU A 97 -10.13 -3.69 -7.65
C GLU A 97 -9.87 -4.58 -8.87
N ARG A 98 -10.88 -5.33 -9.35
CA ARG A 98 -10.80 -6.08 -10.61
C ARG A 98 -10.44 -5.16 -11.78
N ALA A 99 -11.00 -3.96 -11.80
CA ALA A 99 -10.71 -2.97 -12.81
C ALA A 99 -9.30 -2.35 -12.67
N GLN A 100 -8.53 -2.62 -11.62
CA GLN A 100 -7.11 -2.25 -11.55
C GLN A 100 -6.19 -3.30 -12.21
N ILE A 101 -6.68 -4.53 -12.40
CA ILE A 101 -5.94 -5.68 -12.94
C ILE A 101 -6.19 -5.79 -14.46
N ARG A 102 -5.87 -4.73 -15.21
CA ARG A 102 -6.20 -4.65 -16.66
C ARG A 102 -5.14 -5.21 -17.59
N GLU A 103 -3.89 -5.28 -17.14
CA GLU A 103 -2.75 -5.64 -17.99
C GLU A 103 -2.33 -7.11 -17.88
N ILE A 104 -3.06 -7.93 -17.11
CA ILE A 104 -2.82 -9.38 -17.03
C ILE A 104 -3.49 -10.07 -18.21
N LYS A 105 -2.67 -10.75 -19.02
CA LYS A 105 -3.16 -11.63 -20.09
C LYS A 105 -3.91 -12.81 -19.48
N ASP A 106 -5.05 -13.20 -20.06
CA ASP A 106 -5.87 -14.30 -19.55
C ASP A 106 -6.36 -14.06 -18.10
N ARG A 107 -6.64 -12.79 -17.76
CA ARG A 107 -7.06 -12.28 -16.44
C ARG A 107 -8.08 -13.16 -15.71
N ASP A 108 -9.11 -13.63 -16.41
CA ASP A 108 -10.19 -14.37 -15.76
C ASP A 108 -9.75 -15.78 -15.30
N GLU A 109 -8.76 -16.37 -15.99
CA GLU A 109 -8.09 -17.62 -15.58
C GLU A 109 -7.03 -17.36 -14.50
N PHE A 110 -6.27 -16.27 -14.61
CA PHE A 110 -5.31 -15.89 -13.56
C PHE A 110 -6.00 -15.62 -12.21
N LEU A 111 -7.20 -15.04 -12.26
CA LEU A 111 -7.95 -14.77 -11.05
C LEU A 111 -8.67 -16.03 -10.53
N SER A 112 -8.96 -17.05 -11.36
CA SER A 112 -9.85 -18.18 -11.03
C SER A 112 -9.24 -19.18 -10.06
#